data_AF-A0A6I1CHL5-F1
#
_entry.id   AF-A0A6I1CHL5-F1
#
_cell.length_a   1.000
_cell.length_b   1.000
_cell.length_c   1.000
_cell.angle_alpha   90.00
_cell.angle_beta   90.00
_cell.angle_gamma   90.00
#
_symmetry.space_group_name_H-M   'P 1'
#
loop_
_entity.id
_entity.type
_entity.pdbx_description
1 polymer ?
#
loop_
_entity_poly.entity_id
_entity_poly.type
_entity_poly.pdbx_seq_one_letter_code
_entity_poly.pdbx_strand_id
1 'polypeptide(L)'
;MAWSSSNRDARFNPGWERTRKQILERDHYRCQWIVTDWHTGAKHICGYSANEVDHKVRAKNGEPDDDSPSNLWALCPYHHSQKTAQESAEQRRMNRERRKEEQWYSHPAFQ
;
A
#
# COMPACT_ATOMS: atom_id res chain seq x y z
N MET A 1 -18.14 22.57 -5.64
CA MET A 1 -17.59 21.70 -4.59
C MET A 1 -16.90 20.51 -5.25
N ALA A 2 -15.57 20.53 -5.34
CA ALA A 2 -14.77 19.60 -6.15
C ALA A 2 -14.33 18.34 -5.37
N TRP A 3 -15.24 17.72 -4.61
CA TRP A 3 -14.96 16.53 -3.80
C TRP A 3 -15.69 15.25 -4.29
N SER A 4 -16.43 15.31 -5.40
CA SER A 4 -17.24 14.17 -5.89
C SER A 4 -16.61 13.35 -7.02
N SER A 5 -15.41 13.68 -7.52
CA SER A 5 -14.78 12.99 -8.66
C SER A 5 -13.81 11.86 -8.27
N SER A 6 -13.74 11.50 -6.99
CA SER A 6 -12.82 10.47 -6.52
C SER A 6 -13.43 9.07 -6.65
N ASN A 7 -13.17 8.37 -7.76
CA ASN A 7 -13.40 6.92 -7.91
C ASN A 7 -12.44 6.07 -7.04
N ARG A 8 -11.90 6.61 -5.95
CA ARG A 8 -11.06 5.84 -5.01
C ARG A 8 -11.87 4.75 -4.33
N ASP A 9 -13.14 5.04 -4.00
CA ASP A 9 -14.02 4.06 -3.36
C ASP A 9 -14.36 2.88 -4.25
N ALA A 10 -14.34 3.07 -5.58
CA ALA A 10 -14.58 1.99 -6.55
C ALA A 10 -13.50 0.90 -6.54
N ARG A 11 -12.36 1.14 -5.87
CA ARG A 11 -11.26 0.16 -5.74
C ARG A 11 -11.45 -0.78 -4.55
N PHE A 12 -12.27 -0.41 -3.57
CA PHE A 12 -12.51 -1.24 -2.40
C PHE A 12 -13.63 -2.23 -2.70
N ASN A 13 -13.37 -3.52 -2.51
CA ASN A 13 -14.40 -4.52 -2.73
C ASN A 13 -15.54 -4.38 -1.70
N PRO A 14 -16.81 -4.58 -2.13
CA PRO A 14 -17.92 -4.69 -1.21
C PRO A 14 -17.67 -5.87 -0.25
N GLY A 15 -17.41 -5.56 1.02
CA GLY A 15 -17.06 -6.56 2.04
C GLY A 15 -15.73 -6.34 2.75
N TRP A 16 -15.02 -5.24 2.45
CA TRP A 16 -13.73 -4.93 3.09
C TRP A 16 -13.73 -5.05 4.62
N GLU A 17 -14.77 -4.58 5.31
CA GLU A 17 -14.82 -4.66 6.78
C GLU A 17 -14.81 -6.12 7.29
N ARG A 18 -15.45 -7.04 6.56
CA ARG A 18 -15.43 -8.47 6.87
C ARG A 18 -14.02 -9.04 6.67
N THR A 19 -13.41 -8.75 5.52
CA THR A 19 -12.04 -9.18 5.20
C THR A 19 -11.05 -8.64 6.23
N ARG A 20 -11.13 -7.34 6.54
CA ARG A 20 -10.30 -6.68 7.56
C ARG A 20 -10.39 -7.40 8.91
N LYS A 21 -11.60 -7.69 9.38
CA LYS A 21 -11.80 -8.43 10.64
C LYS A 21 -11.17 -9.82 10.59
N GLN A 22 -11.37 -10.56 9.50
CA GLN A 22 -10.80 -11.90 9.32
C GLN A 22 -9.26 -11.89 9.35
N ILE A 23 -8.62 -10.89 8.74
CA ILE A 23 -7.15 -10.76 8.75
C ILE A 23 -6.63 -10.42 10.14
N LEU A 24 -7.28 -9.50 10.86
CA LEU A 24 -6.90 -9.16 12.23
C LEU A 24 -7.05 -10.38 13.17
N GLU A 25 -8.12 -11.16 13.02
CA GLU A 25 -8.33 -12.39 13.78
C GLU A 25 -7.29 -13.47 13.44
N ARG A 26 -7.01 -13.69 12.14
CA ARG A 26 -5.97 -14.62 11.66
C ARG A 26 -4.61 -14.31 12.27
N ASP A 27 -4.26 -13.03 12.31
CA ASP A 27 -2.96 -12.56 12.78
C ASP A 27 -2.94 -12.30 14.30
N HIS A 28 -3.99 -12.69 15.03
CA HIS A 28 -4.16 -12.47 16.47
C HIS A 28 -3.96 -11.02 16.91
N TYR A 29 -4.34 -10.07 16.05
CA TYR A 29 -4.10 -8.63 16.25
C TYR A 29 -2.61 -8.30 16.46
N ARG A 30 -1.71 -9.06 15.80
CA ARG A 30 -0.26 -8.86 15.85
C ARG A 30 0.26 -8.41 14.49
N CYS A 31 1.14 -7.41 14.52
CA CYS A 31 1.77 -6.87 13.34
C CYS A 31 2.65 -7.93 12.65
N GLN A 32 2.37 -8.18 11.38
CA GLN A 32 3.06 -9.19 10.56
C GLN A 32 4.26 -8.63 9.78
N TRP A 33 4.61 -7.36 9.98
CA TRP A 33 5.76 -6.76 9.32
C TRP A 33 7.06 -7.47 9.73
N ILE A 34 7.90 -7.83 8.75
CA ILE A 34 9.20 -8.44 9.02
C ILE A 34 10.21 -7.35 9.34
N VAL A 35 10.74 -7.37 10.55
CA VAL A 35 11.81 -6.50 11.01
C VAL A 35 13.13 -7.27 11.02
N THR A 36 14.22 -6.55 10.82
CA THR A 36 15.58 -7.09 10.98
C THR A 36 16.14 -6.52 12.27
N ASP A 37 16.50 -7.39 13.20
CA ASP A 37 17.14 -7.01 14.43
C ASP A 37 18.51 -6.40 14.13
N TRP A 38 18.75 -5.19 14.64
CA TRP A 38 19.93 -4.41 14.30
C TRP A 38 21.23 -4.97 14.89
N HIS A 39 21.12 -5.77 15.96
CA HIS A 39 22.27 -6.30 16.67
C HIS A 39 22.70 -7.66 16.10
N THR A 40 21.73 -8.51 15.79
CA THR A 40 21.94 -9.91 15.37
C THR A 40 21.76 -10.11 13.87
N GLY A 41 21.09 -9.18 13.17
CA GLY A 41 20.70 -9.35 11.77
C GLY A 41 19.56 -10.36 11.56
N ALA A 42 19.03 -10.95 12.64
CA ALA A 42 17.94 -11.91 12.55
C ALA A 42 16.65 -11.24 12.09
N LYS A 43 15.87 -11.93 11.26
CA LYS A 43 14.56 -11.47 10.82
C LYS A 43 13.47 -12.06 11.70
N HIS A 44 12.54 -11.23 12.15
CA HIS A 44 11.38 -11.69 12.91
C HIS A 44 10.15 -10.83 12.61
N ILE A 45 8.96 -11.31 13.00
CA ILE A 45 7.74 -10.51 12.94
C ILE A 45 7.78 -9.42 14.02
N CYS A 46 7.27 -8.25 13.67
CA CYS A 46 7.14 -7.10 14.55
C CYS A 46 6.34 -7.44 15.83
N GLY A 47 5.18 -8.10 15.71
CA GLY A 47 4.43 -8.62 16.86
C GLY A 47 3.74 -7.59 17.76
N TYR A 48 3.93 -6.29 17.53
CA TYR A 48 3.16 -5.24 18.21
C TYR A 48 1.67 -5.31 17.87
N SER A 49 0.83 -4.67 18.69
CA SER A 49 -0.62 -4.62 18.47
C SER A 49 -0.95 -4.04 17.09
N ALA A 50 -1.76 -4.76 16.33
CA ALA A 50 -2.23 -4.39 15.00
C ALA A 50 -3.72 -4.04 15.02
N ASN A 51 -4.05 -2.94 14.38
CA ASN A 51 -5.41 -2.45 14.18
C ASN A 51 -5.67 -2.02 12.74
N GLU A 52 -4.65 -2.06 11.88
CA GLU A 52 -4.72 -1.67 10.48
C GLU A 52 -4.46 -2.91 9.61
N VAL A 53 -5.13 -2.97 8.45
CA VAL A 53 -4.91 -4.00 7.45
C VAL A 53 -4.57 -3.30 6.15
N ASP A 54 -3.47 -3.72 5.52
CA ASP A 54 -2.98 -3.11 4.29
C ASP A 54 -2.46 -4.19 3.33
N HIS A 55 -2.52 -3.88 2.04
CA HIS A 55 -2.09 -4.77 0.97
C HIS A 55 -0.57 -4.86 0.91
N LYS A 56 -0.01 -6.06 0.79
CA LYS A 56 1.45 -6.26 0.61
C LYS A 56 1.90 -5.65 -0.72
N VAL A 57 1.10 -5.88 -1.76
CA VAL A 57 1.28 -5.33 -3.09
C VAL A 57 -0.01 -4.65 -3.51
N ARG A 58 0.07 -3.36 -3.81
CA ARG A 58 -1.06 -2.62 -4.42
C ARG A 58 -1.17 -2.92 -5.90
N ALA A 59 -2.39 -2.85 -6.41
CA ALA A 59 -2.65 -2.91 -7.83
C ALA A 59 -1.99 -1.73 -8.58
N LYS A 60 -1.52 -2.01 -9.80
CA LYS A 60 -0.92 -1.01 -10.68
C LYS A 60 -1.96 -0.48 -11.67
N ASN A 61 -1.70 0.70 -12.22
CA ASN A 61 -2.46 1.25 -13.36
C ASN A 61 -3.97 1.42 -13.16
N GLY A 62 -4.44 1.45 -11.91
CA GLY A 62 -5.86 1.64 -11.60
C GLY A 62 -6.70 0.36 -11.60
N GLU A 63 -6.05 -0.80 -11.71
CA GLU A 63 -6.70 -2.10 -11.47
C GLU A 63 -7.21 -2.21 -10.02
N PRO A 64 -8.21 -3.06 -9.74
CA PRO A 64 -8.68 -3.34 -8.38
C PRO A 64 -7.58 -3.97 -7.52
N ASP A 65 -7.53 -3.62 -6.23
CA ASP A 65 -6.61 -4.24 -5.28
C ASP A 65 -6.99 -5.71 -5.00
N ASP A 66 -5.99 -6.59 -4.89
CA ASP A 66 -6.19 -7.99 -4.52
C ASP A 66 -6.38 -8.11 -3.00
N ASP A 67 -7.63 -8.26 -2.57
CA ASP A 67 -8.03 -8.45 -1.17
C ASP A 67 -7.86 -9.90 -0.68
N SER A 68 -7.18 -10.78 -1.44
CA SER A 68 -6.89 -12.14 -0.99
C SER A 68 -6.09 -12.12 0.33
N PRO A 69 -6.37 -13.02 1.29
CA PRO A 69 -5.63 -13.07 2.55
C PRO A 69 -4.11 -13.18 2.37
N SER A 70 -3.64 -13.80 1.27
CA SER A 70 -2.22 -13.88 0.94
C SER A 70 -1.57 -12.52 0.64
N ASN A 71 -2.33 -11.56 0.14
CA ASN A 71 -1.87 -10.20 -0.17
C ASN A 71 -2.19 -9.20 0.96
N LEU A 72 -2.66 -9.64 2.12
CA LEU A 72 -2.98 -8.73 3.24
C LEU A 72 -2.07 -8.96 4.46
N TRP A 73 -1.67 -7.86 5.11
CA TRP A 73 -1.00 -7.83 6.40
C TRP A 73 -1.88 -7.16 7.46
N ALA A 74 -1.91 -7.71 8.68
CA ALA A 74 -2.20 -6.92 9.86
C ALA A 74 -0.96 -6.09 10.26
N LEU A 75 -1.12 -4.79 10.45
CA LEU A 75 -0.05 -3.84 10.75
C LEU A 75 -0.35 -3.03 12.02
N CYS A 76 0.72 -2.70 12.74
CA CYS A 76 0.67 -1.66 13.77
C CYS A 76 0.78 -0.27 13.11
N PRO A 77 0.33 0.80 13.80
CA PRO A 77 0.32 2.16 13.25
C PRO A 77 1.68 2.63 12.72
N TYR A 78 2.75 2.23 13.41
CA TYR A 78 4.12 2.58 13.01
C TYR A 78 4.54 1.95 11.68
N HIS A 79 4.28 0.65 11.46
CA HIS A 79 4.68 0.01 10.21
C HIS A 79 3.74 0.35 9.05
N HIS A 80 2.46 0.59 9.33
CA HIS A 80 1.53 1.09 8.31
C HIS A 80 1.91 2.50 7.82
N SER A 81 2.25 3.42 8.73
CA SER A 81 2.73 4.76 8.35
C SER A 81 4.04 4.71 7.55
N GLN A 82 4.99 3.84 7.93
CA GLN A 82 6.22 3.63 7.16
C GLN A 82 5.93 3.12 5.74
N LYS A 83 5.07 2.11 5.60
CA LYS A 83 4.66 1.59 4.28
C LYS A 83 4.03 2.69 3.43
N THR A 84 3.07 3.41 4.00
CA THR A 84 2.40 4.53 3.31
C THR A 84 3.40 5.57 2.82
N ALA A 85 4.40 5.91 3.63
CA ALA A 85 5.45 6.86 3.26
C ALA A 85 6.32 6.34 2.10
N GLN A 86 6.70 5.06 2.13
CA GLN A 86 7.47 4.40 1.08
C GLN A 86 6.70 4.39 -0.25
N GLU A 87 5.45 3.94 -0.23
CA GLU A 87 4.59 3.90 -1.43
C GLU A 87 4.33 5.31 -1.99
N SER A 88 4.11 6.29 -1.12
CA SER A 88 3.94 7.69 -1.53
C SER A 88 5.22 8.27 -2.14
N ALA A 89 6.40 7.88 -1.64
CA ALA A 89 7.68 8.29 -2.22
C ALA A 89 7.90 7.65 -3.60
N GLU A 90 7.61 6.36 -3.73
CA GLU A 90 7.67 5.63 -5.00
C GLU A 90 6.74 6.22 -6.05
N GLN A 91 5.47 6.46 -5.70
CA GLN A 91 4.50 7.02 -6.64
C GLN A 91 4.88 8.45 -7.08
N ARG A 92 5.47 9.24 -6.17
CA ARG A 92 6.04 10.55 -6.53
C ARG A 92 7.22 10.41 -7.51
N ARG A 93 8.05 9.38 -7.37
CA ARG A 93 9.15 9.09 -8.31
C ARG A 93 8.61 8.75 -9.70
N MET A 94 7.68 7.80 -9.78
CA MET A 94 7.04 7.37 -11.03
C MET A 94 6.35 8.54 -11.75
N ASN A 95 5.61 9.37 -11.02
CA ASN A 95 4.96 10.55 -11.61
C ASN A 95 5.97 11.58 -12.14
N ARG A 96 7.15 11.72 -11.53
CA ARG A 96 8.21 12.60 -12.06
C ARG A 96 8.82 12.05 -13.35
N GLU A 97 9.06 10.74 -13.40
CA GLU A 97 9.60 10.06 -14.59
C GLU A 97 8.61 10.19 -15.77
N ARG A 98 7.32 9.89 -15.53
CA ARG A 98 6.26 10.05 -16.55
C ARG A 98 6.21 11.48 -17.10
N ARG A 99 6.24 12.49 -16.22
CA ARG A 99 6.22 13.91 -16.64
C ARG A 99 7.43 14.29 -17.48
N LYS A 100 8.62 13.77 -17.17
CA LYS A 100 9.84 14.02 -17.96
C LYS A 100 9.72 13.41 -19.36
N GLU A 101 9.17 12.21 -19.45
CA GLU A 101 8.93 11.52 -20.71
C GLU A 101 7.87 12.22 -21.56
N GLU A 102 6.72 12.58 -20.97
CA GLU A 102 5.67 13.38 -21.61
C GLU A 102 6.23 14.72 -22.13
N GLN A 103 7.08 15.39 -21.34
CA GLN A 103 7.74 16.64 -21.75
C GLN A 103 8.69 16.42 -22.94
N TRP A 104 9.47 15.34 -22.95
CA TRP A 104 10.37 15.02 -24.06
C TRP A 104 9.61 14.84 -25.38
N TYR A 105 8.54 14.04 -25.38
CA TYR A 105 7.73 13.80 -26.57
C TYR A 105 6.85 15.00 -26.98
N SER A 106 6.63 15.97 -26.09
CA SER A 106 5.94 17.21 -26.42
C SER A 106 6.79 18.22 -27.21
N HIS A 107 8.08 17.94 -27.41
CA HIS A 107 8.98 18.85 -28.12
C HIS A 107 8.56 18.99 -29.61
N PRO A 108 8.53 20.22 -30.19
CA PRO A 108 8.07 20.45 -31.57
C PRO A 108 8.80 19.65 -32.66
N ALA A 109 9.98 19.12 -32.36
CA ALA A 109 10.75 18.27 -33.27
C ALA A 109 10.17 16.84 -33.42
N PHE A 110 9.22 16.46 -32.57
CA PHE A 110 8.54 15.16 -32.59
C PHE A 110 7.03 15.27 -32.90
N GLN A 111 6.54 16.45 -33.30
CA GLN A 111 5.19 16.67 -33.84
C GLN A 111 5.23 16.75 -35.37
#